data_AF-A0A5P9JCZ8-F1
#
_entry.id   AF-A0A5P9JCZ8-F1
#
_cell.length_a   1.000
_cell.length_b   1.000
_cell.length_c   1.000
_cell.angle_alpha   90.00
_cell.angle_beta   90.00
_cell.angle_gamma   90.00
#
_symmetry.space_group_name_H-M   'P 1'
#
loop_
_entity.id
_entity.type
_entity.pdbx_description
1 polymer ?
#
loop_
_entity_poly.entity_id
_entity_poly.type
_entity_poly.pdbx_seq_one_letter_code
_entity_poly.pdbx_strand_id
1 'polypeptide(L)' 'MTDDQSETRARILAVAGQMGNPATPAEQTATSRGWLDADGTPTDDGRDMLEAMGEQTGTRSVFRG' A
#
# COMPACT_ATOMS: atom_id res chain seq x y z
N MET A 1 3.36 5.24 -18.19
CA MET A 1 2.64 5.84 -17.05
C MET A 1 1.74 4.83 -16.32
N THR A 2 1.42 3.69 -16.93
CA THR A 2 0.59 2.62 -16.33
C THR A 2 1.36 1.68 -15.39
N ASP A 3 2.68 1.53 -15.56
CA ASP A 3 3.53 0.71 -14.69
C ASP A 3 3.53 1.20 -13.24
N ASP A 4 3.67 2.52 -13.05
CA ASP A 4 3.75 3.14 -11.72
C ASP A 4 2.45 2.98 -10.91
N GLN A 5 1.30 3.12 -11.56
CA GLN A 5 -0.02 2.88 -10.96
C GLN A 5 -0.23 1.41 -10.59
N SER A 6 0.24 0.49 -11.46
CA SER A 6 0.11 -0.96 -11.23
C SER A 6 1.00 -1.42 -10.06
N GLU A 7 2.20 -0.86 -9.97
CA GLU A 7 3.11 -1.12 -8.85
C GLU A 7 2.58 -0.55 -7.53
N THR A 8 2.10 0.69 -7.56
CA THR A 8 1.46 1.36 -6.41
C THR A 8 0.28 0.53 -5.90
N ARG A 9 -0.61 0.08 -6.80
CA ARG A 9 -1.74 -0.80 -6.47
C ARG A 9 -1.26 -2.09 -5.80
N ALA A 10 -0.25 -2.77 -6.36
CA ALA A 10 0.27 -4.01 -5.79
C ALA A 10 0.81 -3.81 -4.37
N ARG A 11 1.50 -2.70 -4.11
CA ARG A 11 2.00 -2.34 -2.77
C ARG A 11 0.86 -2.06 -1.79
N ILE A 12 -0.16 -1.31 -2.20
CA ILE A 12 -1.37 -1.05 -1.38
C ILE A 12 -2.04 -2.39 -1.00
N LEU A 13 -2.17 -3.32 -1.95
CA LEU A 13 -2.78 -4.62 -1.69
C LEU A 13 -1.94 -5.47 -0.73
N ALA A 14 -0.61 -5.45 -0.84
CA ALA A 14 0.26 -6.15 0.10
C ALA A 14 0.07 -5.63 1.53
N VAL A 15 0.03 -4.31 1.70
CA VAL A 15 -0.20 -3.64 2.98
C VAL A 15 -1.61 -3.96 3.54
N ALA A 16 -2.63 -3.90 2.68
CA ALA A 16 -3.99 -4.25 3.05
C ALA A 16 -4.13 -5.72 3.46
N GLY A 17 -3.41 -6.64 2.81
CA GLY A 17 -3.36 -8.05 3.18
C GLY A 17 -2.66 -8.30 4.52
N GLN A 18 -1.61 -7.53 4.85
CA GLN A 18 -0.93 -7.62 6.15
C GLN A 18 -1.77 -7.06 7.30
N MET A 19 -2.55 -6.00 7.05
CA MET A 19 -3.39 -5.33 8.06
C MET A 19 -4.85 -5.81 8.09
N GLY A 20 -5.24 -6.65 7.14
CA GLY A 20 -6.61 -7.15 6.97
C GLY A 20 -6.85 -8.48 7.69
N ASN A 21 -8.11 -8.92 7.70
CA ASN A 21 -8.43 -10.29 8.10
C ASN A 21 -8.03 -11.23 6.95
N PRO A 22 -7.36 -12.37 7.20
CA PRO A 22 -7.04 -13.35 6.17
C PRO A 22 -8.27 -13.90 5.42
N ALA A 23 -9.47 -13.82 6.02
CA ALA A 23 -10.74 -14.18 5.37
C ALA A 23 -11.30 -13.08 4.46
N THR A 24 -10.77 -11.85 4.51
CA THR A 24 -11.21 -10.71 3.72
C THR A 24 -10.22 -10.43 2.59
N PRO A 25 -10.68 -10.29 1.33
CA PRO A 25 -9.80 -9.90 0.23
C PRO A 25 -9.08 -8.57 0.50
N ALA A 26 -7.81 -8.50 0.13
CA ALA A 26 -7.00 -7.29 0.30
C ALA A 26 -7.60 -6.08 -0.43
N GLU A 27 -8.21 -6.30 -1.60
CA GLU A 27 -8.89 -5.26 -2.38
C GLU A 27 -10.07 -4.65 -1.61
N GLN A 28 -10.86 -5.48 -0.92
CA GLN A 28 -11.98 -5.00 -0.10
C GLN A 28 -11.47 -4.20 1.11
N THR A 29 -10.39 -4.65 1.72
CA THR A 29 -9.76 -3.93 2.84
C THR A 29 -9.18 -2.58 2.38
N ALA A 30 -8.52 -2.55 1.21
CA ALA A 30 -7.94 -1.34 0.64
C ALA A 30 -9.01 -0.32 0.23
N THR A 31 -10.10 -0.80 -0.40
CA THR A 31 -11.23 0.06 -0.80
C THR A 31 -11.99 0.60 0.42
N SER A 32 -12.22 -0.24 1.44
CA SER A 32 -12.87 0.15 2.70
C SER A 32 -12.07 1.23 3.46
N ARG A 33 -10.74 1.20 3.32
CA ARG A 33 -9.83 2.20 3.90
C ARG A 33 -9.62 3.43 3.01
N GLY A 34 -10.22 3.48 1.83
CA GLY A 34 -10.10 4.60 0.89
C GLY A 34 -8.76 4.67 0.15
N TRP A 35 -7.94 3.62 0.19
CA TRP A 35 -6.64 3.57 -0.50
C TRP A 35 -6.76 3.22 -1.99
N LEU A 36 -7.83 2.50 -2.33
CA LEU A 36 -8.23 2.26 -3.71
C LEU A 36 -9.65 2.81 -3.92
N ASP A 37 -9.92 3.30 -5.12
CA ASP A 37 -11.28 3.63 -5.55
C ASP A 37 -12.08 2.37 -5.92
N ALA A 38 -13.34 2.57 -6.32
CA ALA A 38 -14.24 1.48 -6.73
C ALA A 38 -13.74 0.71 -7.98
N ASP A 39 -12.87 1.32 -8.78
CA ASP A 39 -12.26 0.73 -9.98
C ASP A 39 -10.92 0.04 -9.65
N GLY A 40 -10.47 0.11 -8.39
CA GLY A 40 -9.22 -0.47 -7.93
C GLY A 40 -7.99 0.39 -8.26
N THR A 41 -8.18 1.67 -8.57
CA THR A 41 -7.13 2.66 -8.82
C THR A 41 -6.62 3.22 -7.50
N PRO A 42 -5.30 3.40 -7.33
CA PRO A 42 -4.75 4.10 -6.17
C PRO A 42 -5.31 5.53 -6.04
N THR A 43 -5.78 5.84 -4.84
CA THR A 43 -6.16 7.20 -4.44
C THR A 43 -4.94 7.94 -3.90
N ASP A 44 -5.07 9.26 -3.70
CA ASP A 44 -4.02 10.06 -3.06
C ASP A 44 -3.74 9.58 -1.63
N ASP A 45 -4.78 9.26 -0.85
CA ASP A 45 -4.64 8.67 0.49
C ASP A 45 -3.85 7.35 0.48
N GLY A 46 -4.05 6.52 -0.55
CA GLY A 46 -3.31 5.28 -0.74
C GLY A 46 -1.82 5.51 -1.04
N ARG A 47 -1.50 6.58 -1.78
CA ARG A 47 -0.12 6.98 -2.08
C ARG A 47 0.56 7.58 -0.85
N ASP A 48 -0.12 8.47 -0.14
CA ASP A 48 0.38 9.10 1.09
C ASP A 48 0.67 8.04 2.18
N MET A 49 -0.21 7.04 2.30
CA MET A 49 0.01 5.90 3.19
C MET A 49 1.28 5.12 2.82
N LEU A 50 1.51 4.85 1.53
CA LEU A 50 2.72 4.17 1.08
C LEU A 50 3.98 5.02 1.29
N GLU A 51 3.90 6.34 1.11
CA GLU A 51 5.00 7.26 1.40
C GLU A 51 5.36 7.23 2.89
N ALA A 52 4.36 7.35 3.78
CA ALA A 52 4.54 7.27 5.22
C ALA A 52 5.09 5.91 5.70
N MET A 53 4.83 4.82 4.97
CA MET A 53 5.43 3.50 5.23
C MET A 53 6.81 3.34 4.60
N GLY A 54 7.04 3.94 3.43
CA GLY A 54 8.31 3.93 2.71
C GLY A 54 9.41 4.69 3.45
N GLU A 55 9.06 5.81 4.08
CA GLU A 55 9.97 6.57 4.95
C GLU A 55 10.49 5.74 6.14
N GLN A 56 9.75 4.72 6.58
CA GLN A 56 10.22 3.80 7.65
C GLN A 56 11.31 2.82 7.18
N THR A 57 11.50 2.64 5.87
CA THR A 57 12.55 1.76 5.33
C THR A 57 13.93 2.45 5.26
N GLY A 58 13.98 3.78 5.36
CA GLY A 58 15.23 4.56 5.46
C GLY A 58 16.04 4.29 6.75
N THR A 59 15.44 3.69 7.77
CA THR A 59 16.07 3.38 9.07
C THR A 59 16.78 2.02 9.09
N ARG A 60 17.19 1.45 7.95
CA ARG A 60 17.99 0.19 7.90
C ARG A 60 19.48 0.37 7.60
N SER A 61 20.01 1.60 7.55
CA SER A 61 21.43 1.87 7.20
C SER A 61 22.37 2.18 8.37
N VAL A 62 22.09 1.74 9.61
CA VAL A 62 23.00 1.99 10.75
C VAL A 62 23.32 0.76 11.58
N PHE A 63 23.56 -0.43 11.00
CA PHE A 63 24.34 -1.45 11.71
C PHE A 63 25.10 -2.37 10.74
N ARG A 64 26.37 -2.04 10.51
CA ARG A 64 27.49 -3.00 10.47
C ARG A 64 28.80 -2.22 10.64
N GLY A 65 29.35 -2.30 11.85
CA GLY A 65 30.79 -2.15 12.08
C GLY A 65 31.52 -3.45 11.74
#